data_AF-A0A9D7ZVQ0-F1
#
_entry.id   AF-A0A9D7ZVQ0-F1
#
_cell.length_a   1.000
_cell.length_b   1.000
_cell.length_c   1.000
_cell.angle_alpha   90.00
_cell.angle_beta   90.00
_cell.angle_gamma   90.00
#
_symmetry.space_group_name_H-M   'P 1'
#
loop_
_entity.id
_entity.type
_entity.pdbx_description
1 polymer ?
#
loop_
_entity_poly.entity_id
_entity_poly.type
_entity_poly.pdbx_seq_one_letter_code
_entity_poly.pdbx_strand_id
1 'polypeptide(L)'
;MAHTKSNALTKNYSGKFGNQFVFRIRNGKSIMAALPVRISDSATEAQQAVRRRFANASHYAKQILLDPVMLSAYTEKAVDGKSPYLVAMTDYLRNPWIDEIDIDGYNGNAGEIIRVQAGDDFKVTEVSVKIIATACDIPGNKTEESLTL
;
A
#
# COMPACT_ATOMS: atom_id res chain seq x y z
N MET A 1 7.94 15.12 -22.05
CA MET A 1 9.30 14.75 -21.57
C MET A 1 10.07 14.18 -22.74
N ALA A 2 11.35 14.51 -22.91
CA ALA A 2 12.17 13.99 -24.01
C ALA A 2 13.20 12.97 -23.46
N HIS A 3 13.43 11.89 -24.22
CA HIS A 3 14.40 10.84 -23.87
C HIS A 3 15.39 10.67 -25.03
N THR A 4 16.68 10.59 -24.73
CA THR A 4 17.71 10.27 -25.73
C THR A 4 18.53 9.07 -25.27
N LYS A 5 18.69 8.08 -26.16
CA LYS A 5 19.44 6.83 -25.88
C LYS A 5 20.92 6.94 -26.25
N SER A 6 21.26 7.73 -27.27
CA SER A 6 22.63 7.92 -27.76
C SER A 6 22.81 9.34 -28.28
N ASN A 7 23.29 10.25 -27.43
CA ASN A 7 23.70 11.57 -27.86
C ASN A 7 25.01 11.95 -27.16
N ALA A 8 26.06 12.21 -27.93
CA ALA A 8 27.39 12.52 -27.41
C ALA A 8 27.40 13.78 -26.52
N LEU A 9 26.47 14.72 -26.74
CA LEU A 9 26.39 15.98 -26.00
C LEU A 9 25.66 15.87 -24.65
N THR A 10 24.80 14.86 -24.46
CA THR A 10 23.93 14.74 -23.28
C THR A 10 24.04 13.40 -22.55
N LYS A 11 24.91 12.51 -23.03
CA LYS A 11 25.23 11.24 -22.38
C LYS A 11 26.06 11.51 -21.12
N ASN A 12 25.66 10.92 -20.00
CA ASN A 12 26.30 11.04 -18.68
C ASN A 12 26.31 12.42 -18.01
N TYR A 13 25.69 13.44 -18.60
CA TYR A 13 25.50 14.72 -17.91
C TYR A 13 24.34 14.63 -16.91
N SER A 14 24.56 15.08 -15.69
CA SER A 14 23.55 15.17 -14.63
C SER A 14 23.62 16.53 -13.95
N GLY A 15 22.47 17.06 -13.55
CA GLY A 15 22.40 18.31 -12.80
C GLY A 15 21.47 19.35 -13.42
N LYS A 16 21.48 20.52 -12.80
CA LYS A 16 20.65 21.66 -13.18
C LYS A 16 21.37 22.47 -14.26
N PHE A 17 20.69 22.71 -15.38
CA PHE A 17 21.19 23.58 -16.44
C PHE A 17 20.37 24.88 -16.45
N GLY A 18 20.98 25.96 -15.97
CA GLY A 18 20.30 27.23 -15.75
C GLY A 18 19.05 27.07 -14.88
N ASN A 19 18.00 27.87 -15.13
CA ASN A 19 16.70 27.75 -14.44
C ASN A 19 15.61 27.06 -15.29
N GLN A 20 15.98 26.40 -16.39
CA GLN A 20 15.02 25.88 -17.35
C GLN A 20 14.91 24.35 -17.30
N PHE A 21 16.03 23.63 -17.20
CA PHE A 21 16.04 22.18 -17.31
C PHE A 21 16.93 21.49 -16.27
N VAL A 22 16.58 20.24 -15.97
CA VAL A 22 17.38 19.31 -15.18
C VAL A 22 17.63 18.06 -16.01
N PHE A 23 18.91 17.67 -16.07
CA PHE A 23 19.33 16.39 -16.61
C PHE A 23 19.41 15.35 -15.50
N ARG A 24 18.77 14.21 -15.71
CA ARG A 24 18.87 13.05 -14.82
C ARG A 24 18.98 11.77 -15.63
N ILE A 25 19.68 10.79 -15.07
CA ILE A 25 19.84 9.47 -15.67
C ILE A 25 18.97 8.50 -14.88
N ARG A 26 18.08 7.79 -15.58
CA ARG A 26 17.26 6.72 -14.99
C ARG A 26 17.32 5.50 -15.87
N ASN A 27 17.69 4.35 -15.29
CA ASN A 27 17.82 3.07 -15.98
C ASN A 27 18.69 3.18 -17.25
N GLY A 28 19.82 3.90 -17.16
CA GLY A 28 20.76 4.10 -18.28
C GLY A 28 20.31 5.05 -19.39
N LYS A 29 19.14 5.70 -19.27
CA LYS A 29 18.64 6.68 -20.24
C LYS A 29 18.80 8.11 -19.71
N SER A 30 19.35 9.01 -20.53
CA SER A 30 19.39 10.44 -20.23
C SER A 30 18.00 11.05 -20.44
N ILE A 31 17.48 11.71 -19.40
CA ILE A 31 16.18 12.37 -19.39
C ILE A 31 16.38 13.86 -19.14
N MET A 32 15.84 14.69 -20.04
CA MET A 32 15.70 16.12 -19.84
C MET A 32 14.29 16.42 -19.33
N ALA A 33 14.20 17.10 -18.18
CA ALA A 33 12.94 17.54 -17.59
C ALA A 33 12.97 19.05 -17.33
N ALA A 34 11.81 19.70 -17.37
CA ALA A 34 11.67 21.07 -16.89
C ALA A 34 12.05 21.14 -15.40
N LEU A 35 12.56 22.28 -14.96
CA LEU A 35 12.89 22.50 -13.55
C LEU A 35 11.61 22.30 -12.69
N PRO A 36 11.66 21.50 -11.62
CA PRO A 36 10.52 21.35 -10.75
C PRO A 36 10.21 22.68 -10.06
N VAL A 37 8.99 23.18 -10.24
CA VAL A 37 8.48 24.34 -9.52
C VAL A 37 7.99 23.87 -8.17
N ARG A 38 8.50 24.47 -7.09
CA ARG A 38 7.92 24.26 -5.76
C ARG A 38 6.60 25.02 -5.69
N ILE A 39 5.51 24.27 -5.66
CA ILE A 39 4.20 24.82 -5.35
C ILE A 39 4.19 25.08 -3.84
N SER A 40 3.96 26.34 -3.44
CA SER A 40 3.97 26.76 -2.04
C SER A 40 2.70 26.38 -1.28
N ASP A 41 1.72 25.83 -1.97
CA ASP A 41 0.44 25.47 -1.37
C ASP A 41 0.63 24.37 -0.34
N SER A 42 -0.07 24.53 0.78
CA SER A 42 -0.13 23.52 1.82
C SER A 42 -0.73 22.25 1.24
N ALA A 43 -0.22 21.10 1.69
CA ALA A 43 -0.73 19.81 1.22
C ALA A 43 -2.21 19.66 1.59
N THR A 44 -3.04 19.26 0.62
CA THR A 44 -4.46 18.97 0.84
C THR A 44 -4.63 17.87 1.90
N GLU A 45 -5.75 17.83 2.61
CA GLU A 45 -6.03 16.81 3.63
C GLU A 45 -5.84 15.38 3.12
N ALA A 46 -6.32 15.09 1.90
CA ALA A 46 -6.10 13.81 1.23
C ALA A 46 -4.61 13.52 1.00
N GLN A 47 -3.81 14.51 0.59
CA GLN A 47 -2.36 14.35 0.42
C GLN A 47 -1.67 14.10 1.77
N GLN A 48 -2.11 14.76 2.83
CA GLN A 48 -1.59 14.53 4.18
C GLN A 48 -1.95 13.14 4.70
N ALA A 49 -3.15 12.64 4.42
CA ALA A 49 -3.54 11.28 4.77
C ALA A 49 -2.65 10.23 4.08
N VAL A 50 -2.39 10.40 2.77
CA VAL A 50 -1.47 9.54 2.02
C VAL A 50 -0.05 9.61 2.59
N ARG A 51 0.46 10.80 2.91
CA ARG A 51 1.78 10.97 3.54
C ARG A 51 1.87 10.27 4.90
N ARG A 52 0.84 10.41 5.74
CA ARG A 52 0.75 9.73 7.04
C ARG A 52 0.76 8.21 6.87
N ARG A 53 -0.06 7.68 5.96
CA ARG A 53 -0.09 6.24 5.64
C ARG A 53 1.27 5.72 5.19
N PHE A 54 1.94 6.47 4.30
CA PHE A 54 3.28 6.11 3.81
C PHE A 54 4.35 6.18 4.91
N ALA A 55 4.26 7.14 5.83
CA ALA A 55 5.16 7.22 6.98
C ALA A 55 4.99 6.02 7.92
N ASN A 56 3.75 5.61 8.19
CA ASN A 56 3.45 4.43 9.00
C ASN A 56 3.99 3.15 8.34
N ALA A 57 3.78 3.00 7.03
CA ALA A 57 4.33 1.89 6.25
C ALA A 57 5.86 1.83 6.36
N SER A 58 6.52 2.99 6.27
CA SER A 58 7.99 3.08 6.36
C SER A 58 8.49 2.67 7.74
N HIS A 59 7.76 3.05 8.79
CA HIS A 59 8.08 2.64 10.16
C HIS A 59 7.92 1.13 10.32
N TYR A 60 6.81 0.56 9.86
CA TYR A 60 6.55 -0.89 9.90
C TYR A 60 7.65 -1.69 9.17
N ALA A 61 7.99 -1.30 7.94
CA ALA A 61 9.04 -1.96 7.17
C ALA A 61 10.43 -1.87 7.85
N LYS A 62 10.73 -0.78 8.58
CA LYS A 62 11.96 -0.69 9.39
C LYS A 62 11.95 -1.64 10.58
N GLN A 63 10.81 -1.82 11.25
CA GLN A 63 10.69 -2.76 12.37
C GLN A 63 10.92 -4.20 11.90
N ILE A 64 10.36 -4.59 10.75
CA ILE A 64 10.59 -5.92 10.17
C ILE A 64 12.07 -6.20 9.90
N LEU A 65 12.86 -5.18 9.54
CA LEU A 65 14.29 -5.36 9.31
C LEU A 65 15.07 -5.64 10.61
N LEU A 66 14.54 -5.25 11.77
CA LEU A 66 15.15 -5.52 13.07
C LEU A 66 14.89 -6.95 13.53
N ASP A 67 13.76 -7.54 13.12
CA ASP A 67 13.37 -8.91 13.48
C ASP A 67 13.88 -9.94 12.44
N PRO A 68 14.86 -10.79 12.78
CA PRO A 68 15.49 -11.69 11.81
C PRO A 68 14.55 -12.77 11.27
N VAL A 69 13.53 -13.15 12.03
CA VAL A 69 12.52 -14.15 11.63
C VAL A 69 11.57 -13.59 10.57
N MET A 70 11.16 -12.34 10.71
CA MET A 70 10.30 -11.70 9.70
C MET A 70 11.12 -11.34 8.46
N LEU A 71 12.35 -10.87 8.65
CA LEU A 71 13.26 -10.57 7.55
C LEU A 71 13.46 -11.79 6.63
N SER A 72 13.69 -12.99 7.17
CA SER A 72 13.87 -14.18 6.32
C SER A 72 12.61 -14.47 5.50
N ALA A 73 11.43 -14.43 6.10
CA ALA A 73 10.15 -14.64 5.40
C ALA A 73 9.94 -13.62 4.27
N TYR A 74 10.28 -12.34 4.49
CA TYR A 74 10.18 -11.31 3.45
C TYR A 74 11.30 -11.39 2.40
N THR A 75 12.49 -11.90 2.74
CA THR A 75 13.57 -12.14 1.77
C THR A 75 13.23 -13.25 0.79
N GLU A 76 12.58 -14.32 1.24
CA GLU A 76 12.16 -15.41 0.37
C GLU A 76 11.11 -14.95 -0.64
N LYS A 77 10.19 -14.08 -0.23
CA LYS A 77 9.20 -13.47 -1.13
C LYS A 77 9.76 -12.34 -2.00
N ALA A 78 10.96 -11.85 -1.73
CA ALA A 78 11.62 -10.81 -2.52
C ALA A 78 12.23 -11.36 -3.83
N VAL A 79 11.38 -11.98 -4.66
CA VAL A 79 11.75 -12.36 -6.02
C VAL A 79 11.71 -11.08 -6.89
N ASP A 80 12.67 -10.91 -7.80
CA ASP A 80 12.82 -9.77 -8.74
C ASP A 80 13.72 -8.59 -8.31
N GLY A 81 14.67 -8.78 -7.39
CA GLY A 81 15.64 -7.73 -7.03
C GLY A 81 15.04 -6.56 -6.24
N LYS A 82 13.85 -6.79 -5.66
CA LYS A 82 13.23 -5.89 -4.68
C LYS A 82 13.90 -6.13 -3.32
N SER A 83 14.07 -5.07 -2.53
CA SER A 83 14.56 -5.25 -1.16
C SER A 83 13.43 -5.82 -0.28
N PRO A 84 13.76 -6.61 0.77
CA PRO A 84 12.76 -7.08 1.74
C PRO A 84 11.96 -5.94 2.35
N TYR A 85 12.63 -4.79 2.57
CA TYR A 85 12.01 -3.53 2.97
C TYR A 85 10.89 -3.10 2.02
N LEU A 86 11.14 -3.14 0.70
CA LEU A 86 10.15 -2.74 -0.28
C LEU A 86 8.96 -3.70 -0.29
N VAL A 87 9.20 -5.01 -0.13
CA VAL A 87 8.12 -6.01 -0.06
C VAL A 87 7.23 -5.75 1.15
N ALA A 88 7.81 -5.58 2.34
CA ALA A 88 7.07 -5.24 3.57
C ALA A 88 6.32 -3.89 3.48
N MET A 89 6.94 -2.91 2.84
CA MET A 89 6.32 -1.61 2.60
C MET A 89 5.12 -1.71 1.66
N THR A 90 5.24 -2.48 0.57
CA THR A 90 4.15 -2.68 -0.40
C THR A 90 3.01 -3.48 0.19
N ASP A 91 3.35 -4.45 1.04
CA ASP A 91 2.40 -5.27 1.78
C ASP A 91 1.51 -4.40 2.66
N TYR A 92 2.10 -3.56 3.53
CA TYR A 92 1.35 -2.62 4.37
C TYR A 92 0.47 -1.62 3.58
N LEU A 93 0.90 -1.24 2.37
CA LEU A 93 0.18 -0.29 1.54
C LEU A 93 -0.89 -0.93 0.66
N ARG A 94 -0.91 -2.26 0.53
CA ARG A 94 -1.94 -2.97 -0.22
C ARG A 94 -3.06 -3.35 0.73
N ASN A 95 -4.27 -2.99 0.36
CA ASN A 95 -5.43 -3.37 1.16
C ASN A 95 -5.74 -4.86 0.89
N PRO A 96 -6.03 -5.66 1.92
CA PRO A 96 -6.60 -6.99 1.71
C PRO A 96 -7.95 -6.84 1.01
N TRP A 97 -8.31 -7.81 0.19
CA TRP A 97 -9.57 -7.81 -0.54
C TRP A 97 -10.40 -9.04 -0.19
N ILE A 98 -11.72 -8.91 -0.32
CA ILE A 98 -12.67 -10.00 -0.15
C ILE A 98 -13.08 -10.44 -1.55
N ASP A 99 -12.88 -11.71 -1.88
CA ASP A 99 -13.25 -12.28 -3.18
C ASP A 99 -14.73 -12.66 -3.19
N GLU A 100 -15.16 -13.44 -2.20
CA GLU A 100 -16.50 -14.01 -2.16
C GLU A 100 -17.01 -14.17 -0.72
N ILE A 101 -18.31 -13.95 -0.55
CA ILE A 101 -19.02 -14.20 0.70
C ILE A 101 -20.19 -15.13 0.35
N ASP A 102 -20.07 -16.40 0.71
CA ASP A 102 -21.13 -17.39 0.56
C ASP A 102 -21.98 -17.41 1.84
N ILE A 103 -23.26 -17.07 1.66
CA ILE A 103 -24.29 -16.96 2.70
C ILE A 103 -25.40 -18.00 2.52
N ASP A 104 -25.25 -18.97 1.61
CA ASP A 104 -26.32 -19.93 1.28
C ASP A 104 -26.73 -20.79 2.49
N GLY A 105 -25.86 -20.91 3.50
CA GLY A 105 -26.11 -21.61 4.76
C GLY A 105 -26.58 -20.74 5.93
N TYR A 106 -26.74 -19.42 5.75
CA TYR A 106 -27.04 -18.48 6.83
C TYR A 106 -28.47 -17.93 6.73
N ASN A 107 -29.37 -18.45 7.55
CA ASN A 107 -30.77 -18.04 7.71
C ASN A 107 -31.03 -17.19 8.98
N GLY A 108 -29.98 -16.81 9.71
CA GLY A 108 -30.05 -15.90 10.85
C GLY A 108 -30.02 -16.56 12.22
N ASN A 109 -29.65 -17.83 12.33
CA ASN A 109 -29.50 -18.54 13.61
C ASN A 109 -28.03 -18.60 14.05
N ALA A 110 -27.81 -18.52 15.37
CA ALA A 110 -26.49 -18.70 15.96
C ALA A 110 -25.99 -20.14 15.69
N GLY A 111 -24.81 -20.26 15.08
CA GLY A 111 -24.19 -21.55 14.71
C GLY A 111 -24.22 -21.85 13.22
N GLU A 112 -24.85 -21.01 12.39
CA GLU A 112 -24.82 -21.14 10.93
C GLU A 112 -23.50 -20.62 10.36
N ILE A 113 -23.01 -21.29 9.31
CA ILE A 113 -21.67 -21.06 8.77
C ILE A 113 -21.74 -20.03 7.64
N ILE A 114 -20.99 -18.94 7.80
CA ILE A 114 -20.70 -17.99 6.72
C ILE A 114 -19.31 -18.31 6.18
N ARG A 115 -19.20 -18.56 4.88
CA ARG A 115 -17.90 -18.80 4.25
C ARG A 115 -17.43 -17.49 3.61
N VAL A 116 -16.30 -16.97 4.10
CA VAL A 116 -15.66 -15.78 3.55
C VAL A 116 -14.35 -16.18 2.90
N GLN A 117 -14.21 -15.90 1.61
CA GLN A 117 -12.95 -16.01 0.90
C GLN A 117 -12.30 -14.62 0.83
N ALA A 118 -11.18 -14.47 1.55
CA ALA A 118 -10.38 -13.24 1.56
C ALA A 118 -8.97 -13.52 1.04
N GLY A 119 -8.46 -12.60 0.23
CA GLY A 119 -7.14 -12.67 -0.40
C GLY A 119 -6.24 -11.54 0.09
N ASP A 120 -4.95 -11.86 0.28
CA ASP A 120 -3.88 -10.89 0.46
C ASP A 120 -2.57 -11.44 -0.13
N ASP A 121 -1.71 -10.54 -0.60
CA ASP A 121 -0.44 -10.89 -1.24
C ASP A 121 0.59 -11.46 -0.24
N PHE A 122 0.43 -11.18 1.06
CA PHE A 122 1.33 -11.70 2.09
C PHE A 122 0.66 -12.58 3.13
N LYS A 123 -0.29 -12.05 3.90
CA LYS A 123 -1.02 -12.79 4.94
C LYS A 123 -2.24 -11.98 5.44
N VAL A 124 -3.42 -12.57 5.31
CA VAL A 124 -4.61 -12.08 6.03
C VAL A 124 -4.45 -12.36 7.52
N THR A 125 -4.36 -11.32 8.35
CA THR A 125 -4.18 -11.46 9.81
C THR A 125 -5.50 -11.62 10.55
N GLU A 126 -6.56 -10.93 10.11
CA GLU A 126 -7.85 -10.92 10.80
C GLU A 126 -8.99 -10.57 9.81
N VAL A 127 -10.15 -11.23 9.95
CA VAL A 127 -11.37 -10.93 9.18
C VAL A 127 -12.51 -10.71 10.17
N SER A 128 -12.99 -9.47 10.26
CA SER A 128 -14.15 -9.12 11.09
C SER A 128 -15.42 -9.09 10.23
N VAL A 129 -16.42 -9.91 10.55
CA VAL A 129 -17.72 -9.92 9.87
C VAL A 129 -18.77 -9.28 10.77
N LYS A 130 -19.47 -8.25 10.26
CA LYS A 130 -20.60 -7.62 10.94
C LYS A 130 -21.89 -7.91 10.18
N ILE A 131 -22.80 -8.65 10.82
CA ILE A 131 -24.12 -8.96 10.28
C ILE A 131 -25.09 -7.89 10.78
N ILE A 132 -25.72 -7.15 9.87
CA ILE A 132 -26.72 -6.15 10.20
C ILE A 132 -28.08 -6.71 9.75
N ALA A 133 -28.89 -7.16 10.70
CA ALA A 133 -30.28 -7.49 10.42
C ALA A 133 -31.05 -6.18 10.20
N THR A 134 -31.54 -5.93 8.99
CA THR A 134 -32.57 -4.91 8.77
C THR A 134 -33.91 -5.48 9.20
N ALA A 135 -34.11 -5.62 10.51
CA ALA A 135 -35.43 -5.76 11.08
C ALA A 135 -36.10 -4.37 11.10
N CYS A 136 -37.30 -4.32 10.55
CA CYS A 136 -38.22 -3.18 10.61
C CYS A 136 -38.27 -2.56 12.02
N ASP A 137 -38.03 -1.24 12.10
CA ASP A 137 -38.23 -0.31 13.23
C ASP A 137 -38.16 -0.82 14.69
N ILE A 138 -37.01 -0.67 15.36
CA ILE A 138 -36.97 -0.31 16.80
C ILE A 138 -35.75 0.62 17.07
N PRO A 139 -35.94 1.80 17.71
CA PRO A 139 -34.86 2.72 18.01
C PRO A 139 -34.06 2.25 19.24
N GLY A 140 -32.74 2.11 19.06
CA GLY A 140 -31.76 2.14 20.14
C GLY A 140 -31.61 0.85 20.95
N ASN A 141 -30.59 0.06 20.65
CA ASN A 141 -29.52 -0.20 21.62
C ASN A 141 -28.28 -0.72 20.90
N LYS A 142 -27.13 -0.09 21.17
CA LYS A 142 -25.82 -0.57 20.76
C LYS A 142 -25.42 -1.69 21.72
N THR A 143 -25.15 -2.88 21.23
CA THR A 143 -24.43 -3.90 21.98
C THR A 143 -23.25 -4.33 21.14
N GLU A 144 -22.10 -3.73 21.43
CA GLU A 144 -20.79 -4.07 20.89
C GLU A 144 -20.31 -5.30 21.66
N GLU A 145 -20.36 -6.47 21.04
CA GLU A 145 -19.61 -7.64 21.50
C GLU A 145 -18.55 -7.97 20.46
N SER A 146 -17.33 -7.51 20.73
CA SER A 146 -16.12 -7.88 20.01
C SER A 146 -15.62 -9.20 20.55
N LEU A 147 -15.80 -10.29 19.80
CA LEU A 147 -15.12 -11.55 20.03
C LEU A 147 -13.95 -11.67 19.05
N THR A 148 -12.75 -11.42 19.57
CA THR A 148 -11.48 -11.77 18.95
C THR A 148 -11.22 -13.26 19.18
N LEU A 149 -10.99 -14.02 18.10
CA LEU A 149 -10.29 -15.32 18.13
C LEU A 149 -9.07 -15.23 17.23
#